data_AF-A0A2N1RYL6-F1
#
_entry.id   AF-A0A2N1RYL6-F1
#
_cell.length_a   1.000
_cell.length_b   1.000
_cell.length_c   1.000
_cell.angle_alpha   90.00
_cell.angle_beta   90.00
_cell.angle_gamma   90.00
#
_symmetry.space_group_name_H-M   'P 1'
#
loop_
_entity.id
_entity.type
_entity.pdbx_description
1 polymer ?
#
loop_
_entity_poly.entity_id
_entity_poly.type
_entity_poly.pdbx_seq_one_letter_code
_entity_poly.pdbx_strand_id
1 'polypeptide(L)'
;EDSSFGSFDFSLGLESRNYNSSLNVDSSTTAASGETWSATTSYSGSIGEFFRYSLGASLSWLSSDSNPNWRLTASTGIPLIPNMSVSGSISLYASTGVSTPQVRGQIGMNYAFTPNLSMSASTDLETSTYASASWRPFGSQNDNMQFSFSSIDFADPLNHQGSISYSHSDTAYGLSVRQQYSDRFTRFSTSLSLNTAFGYAGGLFGMTRSVGDNFLLVKPSGAMKGGDIAVTRTMTSEPSALPSLFGVSMYTGITTHQQNNVVVYGIGDSMLNSSGSYIYNFLPRPRQGYAVRIESEATFSIVGTLLRSPAAAYSRYTTDLYRVVDNDAGEEELVFDETLYLFTDENGFFFLSGVAAGEYQFSLFLPESSDEDPPIDIRFVISPDPKEKDPQVFVLETFVASAISEALEQELFADLMGNEVEERILDENGYYWMEVLEVMDELEFWDTYYPSRQVLDSVTVQDQTGTDSIVEFISPGAAPTTALERMAREKEQQLFNLARLRSIIKPYLDAIDPKPEWKPLDRY
;
A
#
# COMPACT_ATOMS: atom_id res chain seq x y z
N GLU A 1 -11.41 -26.23 21.09
CA GLU A 1 -10.88 -27.00 22.23
C GLU A 1 -9.37 -26.86 22.20
N ASP A 2 -8.81 -26.01 23.06
CA ASP A 2 -7.36 -25.80 23.14
C ASP A 2 -6.70 -26.95 23.90
N SER A 3 -5.79 -27.67 23.26
CA SER A 3 -5.06 -28.77 23.89
C SER A 3 -4.20 -28.27 25.04
N SER A 4 -4.37 -28.85 26.23
CA SER A 4 -3.56 -28.61 27.43
C SER A 4 -2.12 -29.11 27.32
N PHE A 5 -1.76 -29.74 26.20
CA PHE A 5 -0.42 -30.25 25.92
C PHE A 5 0.42 -29.17 25.23
N GLY A 6 1.43 -28.68 25.95
CA GLY A 6 2.42 -27.72 25.47
C GLY A 6 3.46 -28.31 24.51
N SER A 7 4.32 -27.45 23.95
CA SER A 7 5.47 -27.87 23.15
C SER A 7 6.58 -28.45 24.03
N PHE A 8 7.16 -29.57 23.59
CA PHE A 8 8.34 -30.19 24.19
C PHE A 8 9.45 -30.24 23.16
N ASP A 9 10.57 -29.59 23.47
CA ASP A 9 11.79 -29.62 22.68
C ASP A 9 12.93 -30.19 23.52
N PHE A 10 13.69 -31.12 22.93
CA PHE A 10 14.87 -31.71 23.55
C PHE A 10 15.99 -31.77 22.53
N SER A 11 17.16 -31.24 22.88
CA SER A 11 18.36 -31.34 22.07
C SER A 11 19.55 -31.83 22.91
N LEU A 12 20.33 -32.73 22.33
CA LEU A 12 21.54 -33.30 22.93
C LEU A 12 22.66 -33.23 21.89
N GLY A 13 23.78 -32.61 22.26
CA GLY A 13 24.95 -32.43 21.42
C GLY A 13 26.23 -32.86 22.14
N LEU A 14 27.13 -33.51 21.41
CA LEU A 14 28.47 -33.86 21.87
C LEU A 14 29.50 -33.21 20.95
N GLU A 15 30.40 -32.44 21.54
CA GLU A 15 31.51 -31.81 20.82
C GLU A 15 32.83 -32.47 21.25
N SER A 16 33.47 -33.15 20.30
CA SER A 16 34.80 -33.72 20.45
C SER A 16 35.82 -32.94 19.61
N ARG A 17 37.12 -33.07 19.92
CA ARG A 17 38.19 -32.38 19.16
C ARG A 17 38.22 -32.68 17.65
N ASN A 18 37.56 -33.76 17.20
CA ASN A 18 37.58 -34.21 15.81
C ASN A 18 36.20 -34.17 15.13
N TYR A 19 35.10 -34.08 15.87
CA TYR A 19 33.73 -34.14 15.34
C TYR A 19 32.75 -33.38 16.24
N ASN A 20 31.88 -32.56 15.62
CA ASN A 20 30.66 -32.02 16.22
C ASN A 20 29.50 -32.92 15.78
N SER A 21 28.85 -33.63 16.70
CA SER A 21 27.68 -34.45 16.37
C SER A 21 26.47 -34.03 17.22
N SER A 22 25.39 -33.69 16.52
CA SER A 22 24.05 -33.58 17.09
C SER A 22 23.30 -34.87 16.73
N LEU A 23 22.76 -35.57 17.73
CA LEU A 23 21.93 -36.77 17.58
C LEU A 23 22.62 -38.05 17.02
N ASN A 24 23.57 -38.60 17.77
CA ASN A 24 23.62 -40.03 18.13
C ASN A 24 24.93 -40.29 18.89
N VAL A 25 24.87 -40.21 20.21
CA VAL A 25 25.94 -40.66 21.07
C VAL A 25 25.50 -42.01 21.62
N ASP A 26 26.20 -43.08 21.22
CA ASP A 26 25.92 -44.42 21.71
C ASP A 26 26.06 -44.45 23.23
N SER A 27 25.08 -45.01 23.95
CA SER A 27 25.01 -45.04 25.42
C SER A 27 26.22 -45.68 26.12
N SER A 28 27.11 -46.32 25.34
CA SER A 28 28.35 -46.96 25.76
C SER A 28 29.62 -46.12 25.54
N THR A 29 29.53 -44.96 24.88
CA THR A 29 30.70 -44.12 24.61
C THR A 29 31.15 -43.38 25.88
N THR A 30 32.37 -43.68 26.32
CA THR A 30 33.02 -43.02 27.46
C THR A 30 33.69 -41.76 26.97
N ALA A 31 33.35 -40.62 27.55
CA ALA A 31 33.86 -39.32 27.11
C ALA A 31 35.39 -39.25 27.25
N ALA A 32 36.10 -38.91 26.18
CA ALA A 32 37.53 -38.62 26.26
C ALA A 32 37.76 -37.28 26.99
N SER A 33 38.94 -37.10 27.59
CA SER A 33 39.29 -35.86 28.30
C SER A 33 39.29 -34.65 27.36
N GLY A 34 38.45 -33.65 27.64
CA GLY A 34 38.31 -32.42 26.86
C GLY A 34 37.16 -32.43 25.84
N GLU A 35 36.17 -33.30 26.01
CA GLU A 35 34.92 -33.33 25.24
C GLU A 35 33.82 -32.55 25.97
N THR A 36 32.98 -31.84 25.23
CA THR A 36 31.87 -31.06 25.79
C THR A 36 30.55 -31.75 25.51
N TRP A 37 29.83 -32.09 26.58
CA TRP A 37 28.46 -32.58 26.54
C TRP A 37 27.52 -31.41 26.71
N SER A 38 26.55 -31.25 25.81
CA SER A 38 25.51 -30.23 25.92
C SER A 38 24.14 -30.88 25.81
N ALA A 39 23.25 -30.57 26.75
CA ALA A 39 21.86 -31.01 26.71
C ALA A 39 20.97 -29.80 27.01
N THR A 40 19.95 -29.58 26.20
CA THR A 40 18.90 -28.61 26.49
C THR A 40 17.54 -29.28 26.38
N THR A 41 16.66 -28.99 27.33
CA THR A 41 15.25 -29.39 27.28
C THR A 41 14.40 -28.17 27.58
N SER A 42 13.33 -27.99 26.84
CA SER A 42 12.33 -26.97 27.13
C SER A 42 10.95 -27.55 26.98
N TYR A 43 10.12 -27.32 27.99
CA TYR A 43 8.72 -27.69 28.01
C TYR A 43 7.91 -26.44 28.33
N SER A 44 7.04 -26.02 27.42
CA SER A 44 6.21 -24.84 27.63
C SER A 44 4.80 -25.08 27.17
N GLY A 45 3.82 -24.57 27.92
CA GLY A 45 2.42 -24.71 27.56
C GLY A 45 1.55 -23.67 28.23
N SER A 46 0.26 -23.72 27.90
CA SER A 46 -0.77 -22.90 28.52
C SER A 46 -1.93 -23.76 28.99
N ILE A 47 -2.47 -23.44 30.17
CA ILE A 47 -3.70 -24.03 30.69
C ILE A 47 -4.79 -22.97 30.50
N GLY A 48 -5.55 -23.10 29.42
CA GLY A 48 -6.49 -22.07 28.97
C GLY A 48 -5.82 -20.73 28.64
N GLU A 49 -6.59 -19.64 28.67
CA GLU A 49 -6.09 -18.28 28.38
C GLU A 49 -5.35 -17.62 29.55
N PHE A 50 -5.47 -18.18 30.76
CA PHE A 50 -5.14 -17.50 32.02
C PHE A 50 -3.84 -17.96 32.68
N PHE A 51 -3.22 -19.06 32.22
CA PHE A 51 -2.01 -19.57 32.84
C PHE A 51 -1.05 -20.10 31.80
N ARG A 52 0.16 -19.54 31.79
CA ARG A 52 1.27 -19.98 30.94
C ARG A 52 2.38 -20.49 31.83
N TYR A 53 3.03 -21.57 31.44
CA TYR A 53 4.18 -22.13 32.14
C TYR A 53 5.29 -22.49 31.15
N SER A 54 6.53 -22.38 31.60
CA SER A 54 7.68 -22.92 30.89
C SER A 54 8.72 -23.48 31.87
N LEU A 55 9.32 -24.59 31.48
CA LEU A 55 10.38 -25.28 32.19
C LEU A 55 11.51 -25.50 31.19
N GLY A 56 12.67 -24.90 31.44
CA GLY A 56 13.88 -25.09 30.64
C GLY A 56 14.99 -25.69 31.49
N ALA A 57 15.68 -26.71 30.99
CA ALA A 57 16.97 -27.14 31.51
C ALA A 57 18.04 -26.97 30.43
N SER A 58 19.23 -26.57 30.85
CA SER A 58 20.43 -26.61 30.03
C SER A 58 21.56 -27.19 30.87
N LEU A 59 22.37 -28.05 30.27
CA LEU A 59 23.55 -28.68 30.83
C LEU A 59 24.66 -28.54 29.80
N SER A 60 25.81 -28.07 30.24
CA SER A 60 27.05 -28.03 29.48
C SER A 60 28.15 -28.56 30.39
N TRP A 61 28.70 -29.71 30.05
CA TRP A 61 29.72 -30.38 30.84
C TRP A 61 30.95 -30.64 29.99
N LEU A 62 32.04 -29.96 30.31
CA LEU A 62 33.34 -30.27 29.79
C LEU A 62 33.91 -31.43 30.62
N SER A 63 34.25 -32.55 29.97
CA SER A 63 34.69 -33.78 30.65
C SER A 63 35.99 -33.63 31.44
N SER A 64 36.79 -32.58 31.16
CA SER A 64 37.99 -32.24 31.94
C SER A 64 37.67 -31.49 33.23
N ASP A 65 36.47 -30.93 33.37
CA ASP A 65 36.04 -30.18 34.55
C ASP A 65 35.30 -31.10 35.53
N SER A 66 35.63 -30.94 36.81
CA SER A 66 35.02 -31.76 37.89
C SER A 66 33.55 -31.45 38.12
N ASN A 67 33.08 -30.26 37.74
CA ASN A 67 31.71 -29.81 37.95
C ASN A 67 31.08 -29.39 36.61
N PRO A 68 29.88 -29.88 36.26
CA PRO A 68 29.15 -29.43 35.07
C PRO A 68 28.55 -28.03 35.26
N ASN A 69 28.43 -27.28 34.17
CA ASN A 69 27.60 -26.07 34.13
C ASN A 69 26.17 -26.48 33.81
N TRP A 70 25.22 -26.15 34.68
CA TRP A 70 23.81 -26.47 34.41
C TRP A 70 22.91 -25.34 34.89
N ARG A 71 21.77 -25.18 34.23
CA ARG A 71 20.73 -24.22 34.57
C ARG A 71 19.35 -24.83 34.37
N LEU A 72 18.54 -24.83 35.43
CA LEU A 72 17.11 -25.13 35.42
C LEU A 72 16.37 -23.82 35.58
N THR A 73 15.40 -23.52 34.72
CA THR A 73 14.56 -22.32 34.79
C THR A 73 13.11 -22.75 34.73
N ALA A 74 12.35 -22.47 35.77
CA ALA A 74 10.90 -22.63 35.76
C ALA A 74 10.28 -21.23 35.73
N SER A 75 9.36 -20.95 34.82
CA SER A 75 8.64 -19.69 34.78
C SER A 75 7.14 -19.91 34.59
N THR A 76 6.35 -19.01 35.17
CA THR A 76 4.89 -19.01 35.08
C THR A 76 4.41 -17.59 34.82
N GLY A 77 3.27 -17.46 34.15
CA GLY A 77 2.68 -16.17 33.81
C GLY A 77 1.16 -16.22 33.83
N ILE A 78 0.55 -15.21 34.45
CA ILE A 78 -0.89 -15.06 34.63
C ILE A 78 -1.31 -13.67 34.15
N PRO A 79 -2.09 -13.54 33.06
CA PRO A 79 -2.82 -12.31 32.80
C PRO A 79 -3.91 -12.11 33.87
N LEU A 80 -3.81 -11.04 34.66
CA LEU A 80 -4.74 -10.76 35.76
C LEU A 80 -5.98 -10.00 35.27
N ILE A 81 -5.78 -9.01 34.41
CA ILE A 81 -6.81 -8.22 33.72
C ILE A 81 -6.31 -7.94 32.29
N PRO A 82 -7.18 -7.53 31.34
CA PRO A 82 -6.72 -7.08 30.04
C PRO A 82 -5.59 -6.06 30.20
N ASN A 83 -4.49 -6.29 29.48
CA ASN A 83 -3.27 -5.48 29.52
C ASN A 83 -2.43 -5.54 30.81
N MET A 84 -2.74 -6.42 31.78
CA MET A 84 -1.90 -6.68 32.94
C MET A 84 -1.50 -8.15 33.04
N SER A 85 -0.21 -8.43 33.16
CA SER A 85 0.29 -9.78 33.40
C SER A 85 1.31 -9.80 34.52
N VAL A 86 1.21 -10.80 35.38
CA VAL A 86 2.23 -11.11 36.38
C VAL A 86 2.93 -12.39 35.97
N SER A 87 4.25 -12.38 36.04
CA SER A 87 5.09 -13.53 35.74
C SER A 87 6.07 -13.77 36.87
N GLY A 88 6.33 -15.03 37.19
CA GLY A 88 7.36 -15.43 38.12
C GLY A 88 8.33 -16.37 37.40
N SER A 89 9.61 -16.29 37.73
CA SER A 89 10.58 -17.30 37.30
C SER A 89 11.52 -17.66 38.43
N ILE A 90 11.96 -18.91 38.47
CA ILE A 90 12.96 -19.42 39.39
C ILE A 90 14.01 -20.12 38.54
N SER A 91 15.24 -19.63 38.62
CA SER A 91 16.41 -20.21 37.95
C SER A 91 17.35 -20.81 38.99
N LEU A 92 17.65 -22.10 38.88
CA LEU A 92 18.70 -22.79 39.62
C LEU A 92 19.87 -22.99 38.66
N TYR A 93 21.07 -22.58 39.03
CA TYR A 93 22.23 -22.80 38.17
C TYR A 93 23.50 -23.08 38.97
N ALA A 94 24.40 -23.88 38.39
CA ALA A 94 25.76 -24.07 38.86
C ALA A 94 26.71 -23.83 37.70
N SER A 95 27.87 -23.23 37.99
CA SER A 95 28.90 -22.92 37.00
C SER A 95 30.23 -23.54 37.41
N THR A 96 31.12 -23.71 36.43
CA THR A 96 32.46 -24.24 36.65
C THR A 96 33.23 -23.33 37.62
N GLY A 97 33.78 -23.90 38.70
CA GLY A 97 34.50 -23.15 39.74
C GLY A 97 33.67 -22.66 40.93
N VAL A 98 32.33 -22.77 40.91
CA VAL A 98 31.47 -22.48 42.07
C VAL A 98 30.91 -23.78 42.65
N SER A 99 31.31 -24.13 43.86
CA SER A 99 30.94 -25.42 44.49
C SER A 99 29.49 -25.49 44.97
N THR A 100 28.81 -24.35 45.10
CA THR A 100 27.43 -24.28 45.61
C THR A 100 26.47 -23.76 44.52
N PRO A 101 25.44 -24.53 44.15
CA PRO A 101 24.39 -24.07 43.23
C PRO A 101 23.75 -22.76 43.73
N GLN A 102 23.47 -21.85 42.80
CA GLN A 102 22.82 -20.57 43.07
C GLN A 102 21.34 -20.65 42.70
N VAL A 103 20.50 -20.00 43.49
CA VAL A 103 19.05 -19.87 43.25
C VAL A 103 18.77 -18.40 42.95
N ARG A 104 18.06 -18.12 41.86
CA ARG A 104 17.56 -16.78 41.55
C ARG A 104 16.07 -16.86 41.28
N GLY A 105 15.26 -16.24 42.14
CA GLY A 105 13.85 -16.01 41.89
C GLY A 105 13.64 -14.61 41.32
N GLN A 106 12.73 -14.45 40.38
CA GLN A 106 12.28 -13.15 39.89
C GLN A 106 10.77 -13.13 39.81
N ILE A 107 10.15 -12.06 40.31
CA ILE A 107 8.72 -11.80 40.10
C ILE A 107 8.60 -10.49 39.33
N GLY A 108 7.90 -10.53 38.21
CA GLY A 108 7.66 -9.39 37.33
C GLY A 108 6.17 -9.14 37.14
N MET A 109 5.79 -7.87 37.11
CA MET A 109 4.49 -7.38 36.71
C MET A 109 4.69 -6.50 35.47
N ASN A 110 3.84 -6.67 34.47
CA ASN A 110 3.79 -5.85 33.27
C ASN A 110 2.36 -5.31 33.11
N TYR A 111 2.25 -4.03 32.80
CA TYR A 111 1.00 -3.32 32.59
C TYR A 111 1.10 -2.43 31.35
N ALA A 112 0.27 -2.68 30.36
CA ALA A 112 0.14 -1.84 29.17
C ALA A 112 -1.04 -0.88 29.34
N PHE A 113 -0.74 0.41 29.56
CA PHE A 113 -1.77 1.45 29.63
C PHE A 113 -2.45 1.65 28.28
N THR A 114 -1.64 1.60 27.21
CA THR A 114 -2.07 1.65 25.81
C THR A 114 -1.13 0.75 24.98
N PRO A 115 -1.45 0.43 23.71
CA PRO A 115 -0.51 -0.26 22.82
C PRO A 115 0.83 0.46 22.65
N ASN A 116 0.86 1.76 22.97
CA ASN A 116 2.01 2.64 22.84
C ASN A 116 2.71 2.92 24.18
N LEU A 117 2.16 2.51 25.31
CA LEU A 117 2.75 2.76 26.63
C LEU A 117 2.60 1.53 27.52
N SER A 118 3.73 0.92 27.86
CA SER A 118 3.80 -0.19 28.80
C SER A 118 4.81 0.08 29.91
N MET A 119 4.52 -0.44 31.08
CA MET A 119 5.40 -0.41 32.24
C MET A 119 5.55 -1.80 32.80
N SER A 120 6.78 -2.19 33.11
CA SER A 120 7.09 -3.45 33.76
C SER A 120 7.94 -3.21 35.00
N ALA A 121 7.57 -3.81 36.12
CA ALA A 121 8.37 -3.83 37.33
C ALA A 121 8.71 -5.28 37.63
N SER A 122 9.96 -5.59 37.95
CA SER A 122 10.35 -6.93 38.41
C SER A 122 11.32 -6.85 39.58
N THR A 123 11.36 -7.88 40.40
CA THR A 123 12.25 -7.94 41.56
C THR A 123 12.86 -9.33 41.63
N ASP A 124 14.16 -9.37 41.90
CA ASP A 124 14.90 -10.62 42.11
C ASP A 124 14.75 -11.13 43.57
N LEU A 125 13.82 -10.54 44.35
CA LEU A 125 13.47 -10.85 45.75
C LEU A 125 14.58 -10.67 46.80
N GLU A 126 15.85 -10.78 46.41
CA GLU A 126 17.00 -10.69 47.31
C GLU A 126 17.68 -9.33 47.31
N THR A 127 17.93 -8.74 46.13
CA THR A 127 18.95 -7.68 46.00
C THR A 127 18.54 -6.48 45.16
N SER A 128 17.57 -6.60 44.26
CA SER A 128 17.26 -5.49 43.35
C SER A 128 15.87 -5.53 42.78
N THR A 129 15.23 -4.36 42.77
CA THR A 129 14.03 -4.10 41.97
C THR A 129 14.41 -3.38 40.68
N TYR A 130 13.76 -3.78 39.61
CA TYR A 130 13.87 -3.24 38.25
C TYR A 130 12.52 -2.66 37.87
N ALA A 131 12.51 -1.45 37.33
CA ALA A 131 11.32 -0.82 36.78
C ALA A 131 11.65 -0.28 35.40
N SER A 132 10.87 -0.60 34.39
CA SER A 132 11.03 -0.07 33.05
C SER A 132 9.71 0.39 32.47
N ALA A 133 9.77 1.44 31.66
CA ALA A 133 8.65 1.95 30.89
C ALA A 133 9.07 2.01 29.43
N SER A 134 8.25 1.50 28.52
CA SER A 134 8.42 1.64 27.08
C SER A 134 7.29 2.51 26.54
N TRP A 135 7.63 3.50 25.74
CA TRP A 135 6.69 4.45 25.17
C TRP A 135 6.99 4.66 23.68
N ARG A 136 5.97 4.53 22.84
CA ARG A 136 6.01 4.90 21.43
C ARG A 136 5.41 6.30 21.28
N PRO A 137 6.23 7.37 21.16
CA PRO A 137 5.72 8.72 21.02
C PRO A 137 4.89 8.85 19.73
N PHE A 138 3.83 9.66 19.79
CA PHE A 138 2.91 9.93 18.67
C PHE A 138 2.20 8.69 18.07
N GLY A 139 2.31 7.51 18.70
CA GLY A 139 1.84 6.26 18.11
C GLY A 139 2.62 5.82 16.86
N SER A 140 3.80 6.40 16.65
CA SER A 140 4.72 6.02 15.57
C SER A 140 5.23 4.60 15.80
N GLN A 141 5.26 3.78 14.74
CA GLN A 141 5.93 2.47 14.77
C GLN A 141 7.46 2.61 14.70
N ASN A 142 7.95 3.76 14.24
CA ASN A 142 9.36 4.02 13.98
C ASN A 142 10.08 4.56 15.23
N ASP A 143 9.33 5.09 16.19
CA ASP A 143 9.87 5.71 17.40
C ASP A 143 9.62 4.86 18.64
N ASN A 144 10.64 4.72 19.47
CA ASN A 144 10.51 4.07 20.77
C ASN A 144 11.40 4.77 21.79
N MET A 145 10.83 5.04 22.95
CA MET A 145 11.51 5.60 24.10
C MET A 145 11.40 4.60 25.25
N GLN A 146 12.53 4.20 25.83
CA GLN A 146 12.56 3.29 26.96
C GLN A 146 13.24 3.95 28.14
N PHE A 147 12.59 3.86 29.29
CA PHE A 147 13.14 4.24 30.57
C PHE A 147 13.34 2.98 31.36
N SER A 148 14.48 2.80 31.99
CA SER A 148 14.72 1.71 32.92
C SER A 148 15.44 2.20 34.15
N PHE A 149 15.05 1.67 35.29
CA PHE A 149 15.63 1.84 36.59
C PHE A 149 15.92 0.44 37.11
N SER A 150 17.07 0.25 37.72
CA SER A 150 17.49 -1.05 38.23
C SER A 150 18.35 -0.88 39.47
N SER A 151 18.47 -1.96 40.23
CA SER A 151 19.15 -1.96 41.52
C SER A 151 18.54 -0.95 42.50
N ILE A 152 17.21 -0.80 42.51
CA ILE A 152 16.54 0.02 43.52
C ILE A 152 16.62 -0.75 44.85
N ASP A 153 17.50 -0.28 45.73
CA ASP A 153 17.55 -0.68 47.13
C ASP A 153 16.71 0.29 47.97
N PHE A 154 15.74 -0.24 48.73
CA PHE A 154 14.87 0.57 49.59
C PHE A 154 15.59 1.06 50.85
N ALA A 155 16.73 0.48 51.22
CA ALA A 155 17.57 0.93 52.33
C ALA A 155 18.45 2.13 51.94
N ASP A 156 18.87 2.23 50.67
CA ASP A 156 19.59 3.37 50.11
C ASP A 156 18.99 3.79 48.76
N PRO A 157 17.93 4.64 48.78
CA PRO A 157 17.19 4.99 47.58
C PRO A 157 18.01 5.80 46.56
N LEU A 158 19.17 6.35 46.97
CA LEU A 158 20.06 7.10 46.07
C LEU A 158 21.02 6.19 45.30
N ASN A 159 21.17 4.93 45.72
CA ASN A 159 22.04 3.96 45.06
C ASN A 159 21.27 3.11 44.05
N HIS A 160 20.77 3.77 43.00
CA HIS A 160 20.12 3.11 41.87
C HIS A 160 20.85 3.46 40.57
N GLN A 161 20.62 2.65 39.55
CA GLN A 161 21.09 2.88 38.19
C GLN A 161 19.88 3.06 37.27
N GLY A 162 20.00 3.94 36.29
CA GLY A 162 18.93 4.16 35.34
C GLY A 162 19.45 4.42 33.94
N SER A 163 18.59 4.16 32.97
CA SER A 163 18.84 4.52 31.59
C SER A 163 17.61 5.04 30.90
N ILE A 164 17.84 5.97 30.00
CA ILE A 164 16.85 6.51 29.08
C ILE A 164 17.40 6.23 27.69
N SER A 165 16.64 5.52 26.87
CA SER A 165 16.97 5.32 25.46
C SER A 165 15.85 5.83 24.58
N TYR A 166 16.22 6.42 23.46
CA TYR A 166 15.34 6.79 22.38
C TYR A 166 15.90 6.16 21.12
N SER A 167 15.05 5.49 20.35
CA SER A 167 15.40 4.94 19.04
C SER A 167 14.37 5.37 18.02
N HIS A 168 14.85 5.97 16.94
CA HIS A 168 14.09 6.24 15.72
C HIS A 168 14.60 5.32 14.62
N SER A 169 13.69 4.69 13.90
CA SER A 169 14.02 3.72 12.86
C SER A 169 13.16 3.98 11.65
N ASP A 170 13.75 4.62 10.66
CA ASP A 170 13.12 4.85 9.36
C ASP A 170 13.78 3.98 8.28
N THR A 171 13.19 4.00 7.09
CA THR A 171 13.71 3.36 5.87
C THR A 171 15.06 3.93 5.43
N ALA A 172 15.29 5.22 5.70
CA ALA A 172 16.44 6.01 5.25
C ALA A 172 17.62 5.97 6.24
N TYR A 173 17.32 6.03 7.54
CA TYR A 173 18.31 6.05 8.60
C TYR A 173 17.71 5.52 9.91
N GLY A 174 18.59 5.09 10.81
CA GLY A 174 18.25 4.74 12.19
C GLY A 174 19.07 5.59 13.15
N LEU A 175 18.42 6.11 14.18
CA LEU A 175 19.05 6.88 15.23
C LEU A 175 18.76 6.20 16.57
N SER A 176 19.76 6.05 17.42
CA SER A 176 19.54 5.65 18.80
C SER A 176 20.41 6.47 19.74
N VAL A 177 19.77 7.02 20.76
CA VAL A 177 20.39 7.79 21.83
C VAL A 177 20.13 7.02 23.12
N ARG A 178 21.17 6.78 23.91
CA ARG A 178 21.02 6.16 25.23
C ARG A 178 21.86 6.91 26.24
N GLN A 179 21.20 7.39 27.27
CA GLN A 179 21.82 7.91 28.48
C GLN A 179 21.73 6.85 29.56
N GLN A 180 22.83 6.55 30.24
CA GLN A 180 22.84 5.71 31.42
C GLN A 180 23.52 6.46 32.57
N TYR A 181 23.05 6.24 33.78
CA TYR A 181 23.71 6.67 34.99
C TYR A 181 23.82 5.52 35.98
N SER A 182 24.90 5.48 36.75
CA SER A 182 25.15 4.47 37.78
C SER A 182 25.94 5.05 38.95
N ASP A 183 26.11 4.24 39.99
CA ASP A 183 26.95 4.53 41.16
C ASP A 183 26.60 5.89 41.82
N ARG A 184 25.34 6.08 42.24
CA ARG A 184 24.86 7.32 42.88
C ARG A 184 25.11 8.58 42.02
N PHE A 185 24.81 8.49 40.72
CA PHE A 185 25.00 9.60 39.77
C PHE A 185 26.47 10.06 39.63
N THR A 186 27.44 9.20 39.94
CA THR A 186 28.87 9.53 39.73
C THR A 186 29.35 9.16 38.35
N ARG A 187 28.68 8.21 37.69
CA ARG A 187 28.98 7.77 36.33
C ARG A 187 27.82 8.05 35.41
N PHE A 188 28.10 8.75 34.32
CA PHE A 188 27.17 8.97 33.22
C PHE A 188 27.81 8.46 31.94
N SER A 189 27.04 7.68 31.18
CA SER A 189 27.43 7.19 29.86
C SER A 189 26.37 7.61 28.86
N THR A 190 26.77 8.38 27.86
CA THR A 190 25.92 8.76 26.73
C THR A 190 26.42 8.03 25.50
N SER A 191 25.57 7.22 24.87
CA SER A 191 25.83 6.65 23.56
C SER A 191 24.87 7.20 22.53
N LEU A 192 25.42 7.60 21.39
CA LEU A 192 24.71 8.04 20.20
C LEU A 192 25.15 7.12 19.06
N SER A 193 24.19 6.42 18.45
CA SER A 193 24.44 5.55 17.31
C SER A 193 23.53 5.95 16.16
N LEU A 194 24.15 6.28 15.03
CA LEU A 194 23.49 6.59 13.77
C LEU A 194 23.83 5.49 12.77
N ASN A 195 22.80 4.90 12.17
CA ASN A 195 22.92 3.86 11.16
C ASN A 195 22.33 4.37 9.85
N THR A 196 23.14 4.41 8.81
CA THR A 196 22.74 4.73 7.45
C THR A 196 23.71 4.05 6.50
N ALA A 197 23.25 3.78 5.30
CA ALA A 197 24.02 3.12 4.29
C ALA A 197 23.72 3.71 2.91
N PHE A 198 24.77 3.81 2.11
CA PHE A 198 24.72 4.41 0.78
C PHE A 198 25.03 3.34 -0.26
N GLY A 199 24.22 3.27 -1.30
CA GLY A 199 24.41 2.39 -2.45
C GLY A 199 24.79 3.19 -3.69
N TYR A 200 25.80 2.73 -4.41
CA TYR A 200 26.16 3.26 -5.73
C TYR A 200 26.24 2.13 -6.76
N ALA A 201 25.45 2.23 -7.82
CA ALA A 201 25.45 1.28 -8.92
C ALA A 201 24.98 1.96 -10.21
N GLY A 202 25.61 1.65 -11.36
CA GLY A 202 25.15 2.13 -12.67
C GLY A 202 25.04 3.66 -12.83
N GLY A 203 25.80 4.43 -12.04
CA GLY A 203 25.72 5.91 -11.99
C GLY A 203 24.57 6.46 -11.15
N LEU A 204 23.85 5.60 -10.42
CA LEU A 204 22.79 5.98 -9.48
C LEU A 204 23.33 5.94 -8.05
N PHE A 205 22.81 6.83 -7.21
CA PHE A 205 23.14 6.93 -5.80
C PHE A 205 21.85 6.87 -4.98
N GLY A 206 21.80 5.98 -3.98
CA GLY A 206 20.65 5.81 -3.10
C GLY A 206 21.07 5.70 -1.63
N MET A 207 20.12 5.96 -0.74
CA MET A 207 20.32 5.89 0.71
C MET A 207 19.27 5.00 1.36
N THR A 208 19.67 4.23 2.35
CA THR A 208 18.79 3.38 3.16
C THR A 208 19.39 3.19 4.56
N ARG A 209 18.60 2.73 5.53
CA ARG A 209 19.07 2.46 6.89
C ARG A 209 20.18 1.40 6.93
N SER A 210 20.08 0.37 6.09
CA SER A 210 21.05 -0.73 6.05
C SER A 210 21.00 -1.47 4.73
N VAL A 211 22.15 -1.83 4.19
CA VAL A 211 22.28 -2.69 3.02
C VAL A 211 22.64 -4.10 3.45
N GLY A 212 21.93 -5.09 2.91
CA GLY A 212 22.32 -6.50 3.01
C GLY A 212 23.47 -6.82 2.06
N ASP A 213 23.52 -8.05 1.55
CA ASP A 213 24.52 -8.44 0.55
C ASP A 213 24.24 -7.80 -0.81
N ASN A 214 22.97 -7.67 -1.20
CA ASN A 214 22.58 -7.18 -2.51
C ASN A 214 21.61 -6.01 -2.40
N PHE A 215 21.61 -5.14 -3.40
CA PHE A 215 20.69 -4.02 -3.48
C PHE A 215 20.31 -3.69 -4.92
N LEU A 216 19.14 -3.08 -5.07
CA LEU A 216 18.63 -2.54 -6.32
C LEU A 216 18.33 -1.05 -6.14
N LEU A 217 18.93 -0.23 -7.01
CA LEU A 217 18.62 1.18 -7.14
C LEU A 217 17.62 1.35 -8.27
N VAL A 218 16.51 2.01 -7.98
CA VAL A 218 15.46 2.33 -8.93
C VAL A 218 15.36 3.83 -9.08
N LYS A 219 15.60 4.33 -10.29
CA LYS A 219 15.39 5.73 -10.63
C LYS A 219 14.16 5.85 -11.53
N PRO A 220 13.05 6.45 -11.05
CA PRO A 220 11.96 6.79 -11.93
C PRO A 220 12.33 7.99 -12.82
N SER A 221 11.92 7.92 -14.08
CA SER A 221 12.03 8.96 -15.10
C SER A 221 10.72 9.09 -15.87
N GLY A 222 10.60 10.10 -16.72
CA GLY A 222 9.34 10.43 -17.38
C GLY A 222 8.28 10.89 -16.39
N ALA A 223 7.06 10.39 -16.54
CA ALA A 223 5.89 10.78 -15.75
C ALA A 223 5.95 10.33 -14.27
N MET A 224 6.77 9.33 -13.95
CA MET A 224 6.97 8.88 -12.57
C MET A 224 8.04 9.68 -11.80
N LYS A 225 8.63 10.71 -12.42
CA LYS A 225 9.74 11.46 -11.84
C LYS A 225 9.29 12.24 -10.60
N GLY A 226 9.84 11.87 -9.44
CA GLY A 226 9.51 12.50 -8.15
C GLY A 226 8.33 11.84 -7.43
N GLY A 227 7.67 10.85 -8.06
CA GLY A 227 6.75 9.96 -7.37
C GLY A 227 7.51 8.96 -6.49
N ASP A 228 6.83 8.49 -5.45
CA ASP A 228 7.34 7.39 -4.64
C ASP A 228 7.19 6.07 -5.40
N ILE A 229 8.00 5.09 -5.01
CA ILE A 229 8.02 3.79 -5.66
C ILE A 229 7.64 2.73 -4.64
N ALA A 230 6.71 1.87 -5.00
CA ALA A 230 6.40 0.67 -4.24
C ALA A 230 7.18 -0.51 -4.82
N VAL A 231 7.78 -1.30 -3.96
CA VAL A 231 8.46 -2.53 -4.35
C VAL A 231 7.89 -3.71 -3.60
N THR A 232 7.64 -4.80 -4.32
CA THR A 232 7.16 -6.06 -3.74
C THR A 232 7.94 -7.25 -4.30
N ARG A 233 8.10 -8.31 -3.50
CA ARG A 233 8.80 -9.54 -3.92
C ARG A 233 7.92 -10.49 -4.75
N THR A 234 6.60 -10.34 -4.63
CA THR A 234 5.60 -11.07 -5.40
C THR A 234 4.35 -10.20 -5.55
N MET A 235 3.54 -10.44 -6.58
CA MET A 235 2.22 -9.79 -6.77
C MET A 235 1.26 -9.98 -5.58
N THR A 236 1.63 -10.79 -4.59
CA THR A 236 0.82 -11.19 -3.43
C THR A 236 1.31 -10.62 -2.10
N SER A 237 2.49 -9.98 -2.04
CA SER A 237 2.98 -9.32 -0.83
C SER A 237 2.61 -7.84 -0.80
N GLU A 238 2.26 -7.33 0.39
CA GLU A 238 1.99 -5.92 0.61
C GLU A 238 3.16 -5.07 0.07
N PRO A 239 2.91 -4.12 -0.85
CA PRO A 239 3.96 -3.29 -1.41
C PRO A 239 4.61 -2.45 -0.32
N SER A 240 5.94 -2.51 -0.23
CA SER A 240 6.68 -1.58 0.62
C SER A 240 6.93 -0.31 -0.17
N ALA A 241 6.36 0.82 0.26
CA ALA A 241 6.77 2.12 -0.22
C ALA A 241 8.25 2.34 0.11
N LEU A 242 9.02 2.77 -0.89
CA LEU A 242 10.41 3.14 -0.76
C LEU A 242 10.53 4.64 -1.02
N PRO A 243 10.88 5.46 -0.02
CA PRO A 243 11.01 6.88 -0.23
C PRO A 243 12.10 7.17 -1.26
N SER A 244 11.80 8.08 -2.17
CA SER A 244 12.70 8.47 -3.27
C SER A 244 13.73 9.51 -2.82
N LEU A 245 14.78 9.06 -2.12
CA LEU A 245 15.86 9.96 -1.70
C LEU A 245 16.77 10.30 -2.88
N PHE A 246 16.94 11.60 -3.17
CA PHE A 246 17.62 12.08 -4.38
C PHE A 246 16.98 11.61 -5.70
N GLY A 247 15.68 11.29 -5.67
CA GLY A 247 14.96 10.73 -6.82
C GLY A 247 15.41 9.31 -7.18
N VAL A 248 15.99 8.56 -6.22
CA VAL A 248 16.36 7.16 -6.38
C VAL A 248 15.89 6.38 -5.15
N SER A 249 15.07 5.37 -5.37
CA SER A 249 14.63 4.45 -4.32
C SER A 249 15.58 3.25 -4.24
N MET A 250 15.96 2.86 -3.02
CA MET A 250 16.90 1.76 -2.79
C MET A 250 16.18 0.58 -2.12
N TYR A 251 16.20 -0.58 -2.79
CA TYR A 251 15.63 -1.83 -2.29
C TYR A 251 16.73 -2.79 -1.86
N THR A 252 16.64 -3.33 -0.64
CA THR A 252 17.65 -4.23 -0.05
C THR A 252 17.13 -5.63 0.28
N GLY A 253 15.86 -5.91 -0.01
CA GLY A 253 15.21 -7.20 0.27
C GLY A 253 15.58 -8.33 -0.68
N ILE A 254 16.79 -8.33 -1.26
CA ILE A 254 17.23 -9.23 -2.32
C ILE A 254 18.00 -10.42 -1.71
N THR A 255 17.56 -11.65 -1.97
CA THR A 255 18.23 -12.86 -1.47
C THR A 255 19.26 -13.40 -2.44
N THR A 256 20.45 -13.76 -1.95
CA THR A 256 21.53 -14.34 -2.77
C THR A 256 21.22 -15.77 -3.19
N HIS A 257 21.66 -16.18 -4.38
CA HIS A 257 21.55 -17.56 -4.89
C HIS A 257 20.11 -18.09 -5.03
N GLN A 258 19.11 -17.20 -4.98
CA GLN A 258 17.71 -17.53 -5.18
C GLN A 258 17.10 -16.61 -6.24
N GLN A 259 16.09 -17.10 -6.94
CA GLN A 259 15.40 -16.29 -7.93
C GLN A 259 14.58 -15.21 -7.21
N ASN A 260 14.84 -13.95 -7.54
CA ASN A 260 14.11 -12.81 -6.99
C ASN A 260 13.23 -12.24 -8.10
N ASN A 261 11.93 -12.15 -7.82
CA ASN A 261 10.99 -11.38 -8.61
C ASN A 261 10.78 -10.06 -7.87
N VAL A 262 11.09 -8.94 -8.51
CA VAL A 262 10.92 -7.62 -7.92
C VAL A 262 9.96 -6.88 -8.81
N VAL A 263 8.77 -6.59 -8.29
CA VAL A 263 7.79 -5.77 -9.00
C VAL A 263 7.88 -4.36 -8.46
N VAL A 264 7.98 -3.41 -9.37
CA VAL A 264 8.11 -2.00 -9.10
C VAL A 264 6.87 -1.29 -9.63
N TYR A 265 6.20 -0.55 -8.76
CA TYR A 265 5.05 0.27 -9.09
C TYR A 265 5.38 1.74 -8.88
N GLY A 266 4.92 2.60 -9.79
CA GLY A 266 4.79 4.01 -9.50
C GLY A 266 3.69 4.23 -8.44
N ILE A 267 4.02 4.91 -7.35
CA ILE A 267 3.03 5.47 -6.43
C ILE A 267 3.00 6.97 -6.73
N GLY A 268 2.07 7.37 -7.58
CA GLY A 268 1.79 8.78 -7.87
C GLY A 268 0.38 9.14 -7.41
N ASP A 269 0.18 10.39 -7.03
CA ASP A 269 -1.12 10.94 -6.59
C ASP A 269 -2.12 11.15 -7.74
N SER A 270 -1.69 11.07 -9.00
CA SER A 270 -2.60 11.20 -10.16
C SER A 270 -3.34 9.89 -10.41
N MET A 271 -4.68 9.94 -10.38
CA MET A 271 -5.52 8.79 -10.70
C MET A 271 -5.55 8.49 -12.21
N LEU A 272 -5.11 9.45 -13.03
CA LEU A 272 -5.15 9.40 -14.50
C LEU A 272 -3.85 8.97 -15.15
N ASN A 273 -2.73 9.01 -14.42
CA ASN A 273 -1.46 8.49 -14.92
C ASN A 273 -1.42 6.96 -14.76
N SER A 274 -1.20 6.24 -15.87
CA SER A 274 -0.91 4.82 -15.79
C SER A 274 0.43 4.62 -15.08
N SER A 275 0.40 4.27 -13.79
CA SER A 275 1.61 3.92 -13.06
C SER A 275 2.07 2.55 -13.56
N GLY A 276 2.90 2.56 -14.61
CA GLY A 276 3.43 1.35 -15.20
C GLY A 276 3.98 0.41 -14.12
N SER A 277 3.66 -0.89 -14.24
CA SER A 277 4.22 -1.92 -13.37
C SER A 277 5.37 -2.62 -14.10
N TYR A 278 6.52 -2.72 -13.44
CA TYR A 278 7.73 -3.27 -14.04
C TYR A 278 8.19 -4.47 -13.23
N ILE A 279 8.32 -5.62 -13.89
CA ILE A 279 8.70 -6.89 -13.26
C ILE A 279 10.14 -7.21 -13.63
N TYR A 280 11.01 -7.27 -12.62
CA TYR A 280 12.40 -7.68 -12.77
C TYR A 280 12.61 -9.06 -12.17
N ASN A 281 13.05 -10.00 -12.99
CA ASN A 281 13.38 -11.36 -12.56
C ASN A 281 14.89 -11.58 -12.70
N PHE A 282 15.57 -11.87 -11.60
CA PHE A 282 17.03 -12.09 -11.60
C PHE A 282 17.50 -13.04 -10.49
N LEU A 283 18.65 -13.67 -10.72
CA LEU A 283 19.33 -14.59 -9.80
C LEU A 283 20.67 -13.96 -9.35
N PRO A 284 20.70 -13.23 -8.22
CA PRO A 284 21.85 -12.45 -7.84
C PRO A 284 22.90 -13.29 -7.10
N ARG A 285 24.18 -13.00 -7.35
CA ARG A 285 25.31 -13.47 -6.52
C ARG A 285 25.47 -12.55 -5.30
N PRO A 286 26.24 -12.94 -4.26
CA PRO A 286 26.53 -12.05 -3.14
C PRO A 286 27.28 -10.79 -3.56
N ARG A 287 26.98 -9.66 -2.91
CA ARG A 287 27.68 -8.37 -3.08
C ARG A 287 27.50 -7.73 -4.45
N GLN A 288 26.29 -7.83 -5.01
CA GLN A 288 25.92 -7.21 -6.28
C GLN A 288 24.94 -6.06 -6.08
N GLY A 289 25.25 -4.93 -6.72
CA GLY A 289 24.37 -3.78 -6.83
C GLY A 289 23.76 -3.70 -8.23
N TYR A 290 22.43 -3.60 -8.29
CA TYR A 290 21.67 -3.43 -9.51
C TYR A 290 21.18 -1.99 -9.63
N ALA A 291 21.07 -1.51 -10.86
CA ALA A 291 20.57 -0.17 -11.15
C ALA A 291 19.60 -0.27 -12.32
N VAL A 292 18.41 0.28 -12.11
CA VAL A 292 17.33 0.27 -13.08
C VAL A 292 16.80 1.70 -13.22
N ARG A 293 16.61 2.11 -14.46
CA ARG A 293 15.91 3.35 -14.80
C ARG A 293 14.56 2.93 -15.36
N ILE A 294 13.50 3.45 -14.77
CA ILE A 294 12.14 3.13 -15.16
C ILE A 294 11.55 4.38 -15.75
N GLU A 295 11.17 4.30 -17.01
CA GLU A 295 10.55 5.39 -17.74
C GLU A 295 9.13 4.99 -18.10
N SER A 296 8.20 5.84 -17.70
CA SER A 296 6.81 5.79 -18.12
C SER A 296 6.53 7.07 -18.90
N GLU A 297 5.93 6.93 -20.06
CA GLU A 297 5.44 8.05 -20.86
C GLU A 297 4.37 8.79 -20.06
N ALA A 298 4.35 10.11 -20.19
CA ALA A 298 3.25 10.91 -19.65
C ALA A 298 1.99 10.56 -20.41
N THR A 299 0.97 10.17 -19.65
CA THR A 299 -0.35 9.88 -20.19
C THR A 299 -1.31 10.98 -19.80
N PHE A 300 -2.14 11.37 -20.75
CA PHE A 300 -3.12 12.43 -20.62
C PHE A 300 -4.53 11.85 -20.68
N SER A 301 -5.49 12.66 -20.25
CA SER A 301 -6.90 12.35 -20.40
C SER A 301 -7.54 13.22 -21.46
N ILE A 302 -8.48 12.64 -22.19
CA ILE A 302 -9.18 13.30 -23.29
C ILE A 302 -10.67 13.14 -23.06
N VAL A 303 -11.39 14.22 -23.27
CA VAL A 303 -12.84 14.24 -23.20
C VAL A 303 -13.42 14.92 -24.43
N GLY A 304 -14.54 14.40 -24.93
CA GLY A 304 -15.22 14.96 -26.08
C GLY A 304 -16.67 14.53 -26.15
N THR A 305 -17.40 15.03 -27.13
CA THR A 305 -18.82 14.68 -27.32
C THR A 305 -19.12 14.48 -28.79
N LEU A 306 -19.69 13.31 -29.10
CA LEU A 306 -20.08 12.90 -30.44
C LEU A 306 -21.61 12.92 -30.56
N LEU A 307 -22.13 13.79 -31.41
CA LEU A 307 -23.55 13.94 -31.69
C LEU A 307 -23.88 13.53 -33.12
N ARG A 308 -24.96 12.76 -33.30
CA ARG A 308 -25.54 12.44 -34.62
C ARG A 308 -26.21 13.67 -35.22
N SER A 309 -26.96 14.40 -34.39
CA SER A 309 -27.57 15.68 -34.74
C SER A 309 -27.61 16.57 -33.49
N PRO A 310 -27.93 17.87 -33.59
CA PRO A 310 -28.03 18.75 -32.42
C PRO A 310 -28.97 18.26 -31.31
N ALA A 311 -29.88 17.32 -31.64
CA ALA A 311 -30.84 16.74 -30.71
C ALA A 311 -30.62 15.24 -30.43
N ALA A 312 -29.64 14.58 -31.06
CA ALA A 312 -29.43 13.14 -30.93
C ALA A 312 -27.94 12.80 -30.82
N ALA A 313 -27.57 12.03 -29.79
CA ALA A 313 -26.20 11.63 -29.53
C ALA A 313 -25.82 10.29 -30.18
N TYR A 314 -24.51 10.05 -30.36
CA TYR A 314 -23.99 8.68 -30.57
C TYR A 314 -24.01 7.94 -29.24
N SER A 315 -25.15 7.35 -28.89
CA SER A 315 -25.32 6.59 -27.65
C SER A 315 -24.61 5.23 -27.71
N ARG A 316 -23.78 4.91 -26.70
CA ARG A 316 -23.12 3.60 -26.53
C ARG A 316 -22.37 3.13 -27.79
N TYR A 317 -21.77 4.08 -28.49
CA TYR A 317 -20.98 3.82 -29.68
C TYR A 317 -19.57 3.41 -29.25
N THR A 318 -18.99 2.45 -29.97
CA THR A 318 -17.63 1.98 -29.73
C THR A 318 -16.86 2.01 -31.04
N THR A 319 -15.64 2.53 -30.99
CA THR A 319 -14.72 2.52 -32.13
C THR A 319 -13.28 2.40 -31.65
N ASP A 320 -12.44 1.82 -32.50
CA ASP A 320 -11.02 1.60 -32.24
C ASP A 320 -10.26 2.92 -32.43
N LEU A 321 -9.30 3.18 -31.55
CA LEU A 321 -8.44 4.36 -31.64
C LEU A 321 -7.05 3.94 -32.16
N TYR A 322 -6.61 4.58 -33.23
CA TYR A 322 -5.31 4.35 -33.85
C TYR A 322 -4.37 5.52 -33.55
N ARG A 323 -3.13 5.22 -33.19
CA ARG A 323 -2.07 6.22 -33.12
C ARG A 323 -1.41 6.33 -34.49
N VAL A 324 -1.25 7.55 -35.00
CA VAL A 324 -0.55 7.80 -36.26
C VAL A 324 0.95 7.92 -35.95
N VAL A 325 1.77 7.08 -36.58
CA VAL A 325 3.22 7.05 -36.41
C VAL A 325 3.89 7.07 -37.78
N ASP A 326 4.86 7.96 -37.98
CA ASP A 326 5.67 7.97 -39.20
C ASP A 326 6.67 6.82 -39.19
N ASN A 327 6.68 6.00 -40.25
CA ASN A 327 7.69 4.95 -40.41
C ASN A 327 9.04 5.52 -40.89
N ASP A 328 10.09 4.70 -40.88
CA ASP A 328 11.45 5.08 -41.35
C ASP A 328 11.51 5.53 -42.83
N ALA A 329 10.45 5.28 -43.61
CA ALA A 329 10.31 5.69 -45.00
C ALA A 329 9.48 6.99 -45.17
N GLY A 330 8.94 7.56 -44.08
CA GLY A 330 8.10 8.75 -44.08
C GLY A 330 6.65 8.51 -44.53
N GLU A 331 6.17 7.28 -44.47
CA GLU A 331 4.75 6.94 -44.67
C GLU A 331 4.06 6.79 -43.31
N GLU A 332 2.83 7.30 -43.20
CA GLU A 332 2.00 7.19 -41.98
C GLU A 332 1.56 5.74 -41.75
N GLU A 333 1.87 5.19 -40.57
CA GLU A 333 1.42 3.88 -40.11
C GLU A 333 0.41 4.05 -38.96
N LEU A 334 -0.75 3.38 -39.08
CA LEU A 334 -1.77 3.34 -38.04
C LEU A 334 -1.47 2.20 -37.07
N VAL A 335 -1.00 2.54 -35.87
CA VAL A 335 -0.73 1.59 -34.80
C VAL A 335 -1.97 1.46 -33.93
N PHE A 336 -2.59 0.28 -33.93
CA PHE A 336 -3.70 -0.04 -33.03
C PHE A 336 -3.18 -0.27 -31.61
N ASP A 337 -3.75 0.45 -30.65
CA ASP A 337 -3.46 0.26 -29.22
C ASP A 337 -4.63 -0.49 -28.57
N GLU A 338 -4.43 -1.76 -28.23
CA GLU A 338 -5.46 -2.63 -27.61
C GLU A 338 -5.96 -2.09 -26.25
N THR A 339 -5.24 -1.14 -25.64
CA THR A 339 -5.61 -0.55 -24.35
C THR A 339 -6.48 0.70 -24.47
N LEU A 340 -6.58 1.29 -25.67
CA LEU A 340 -7.33 2.52 -25.94
C LEU A 340 -8.50 2.23 -26.90
N TYR A 341 -9.72 2.33 -26.39
CA TYR A 341 -10.93 2.26 -27.23
C TYR A 341 -11.88 3.39 -26.85
N LEU A 342 -12.50 4.00 -27.86
CA LEU A 342 -13.44 5.09 -27.66
C LEU A 342 -14.82 4.49 -27.40
N PHE A 343 -15.36 4.78 -26.21
CA PHE A 343 -16.72 4.42 -25.84
C PHE A 343 -17.49 5.68 -25.43
N THR A 344 -18.66 5.87 -26.01
CA THR A 344 -19.56 6.98 -25.65
C THR A 344 -20.66 6.53 -24.68
N ASP A 345 -21.05 7.42 -23.78
CA ASP A 345 -22.20 7.23 -22.91
C ASP A 345 -23.54 7.44 -23.64
N GLU A 346 -24.65 7.56 -22.90
CA GLU A 346 -25.98 7.77 -23.50
C GLU A 346 -26.13 9.13 -24.20
N ASN A 347 -25.31 10.11 -23.80
CA ASN A 347 -25.31 11.48 -24.29
C ASN A 347 -24.22 11.73 -25.34
N GLY A 348 -23.48 10.69 -25.75
CA GLY A 348 -22.42 10.79 -26.74
C GLY A 348 -21.10 11.30 -26.18
N PHE A 349 -20.98 11.43 -24.86
CA PHE A 349 -19.75 11.84 -24.19
C PHE A 349 -18.80 10.66 -24.07
N PHE A 350 -17.53 10.88 -24.38
CA PHE A 350 -16.47 9.90 -24.17
C PHE A 350 -15.37 10.46 -23.28
N PHE A 351 -14.78 9.57 -22.49
CA PHE A 351 -13.63 9.83 -21.64
C PHE A 351 -12.57 8.78 -21.94
N LEU A 352 -11.39 9.23 -22.35
CA LEU A 352 -10.21 8.40 -22.57
C LEU A 352 -9.14 8.80 -21.56
N SER A 353 -8.54 7.80 -20.91
CA SER A 353 -7.40 7.97 -20.01
C SER A 353 -6.24 7.13 -20.48
N GLY A 354 -5.01 7.58 -20.26
CA GLY A 354 -3.83 6.80 -20.64
C GLY A 354 -3.26 7.19 -22.01
N VAL A 355 -3.65 8.32 -22.59
CA VAL A 355 -3.28 8.66 -23.97
C VAL A 355 -1.95 9.40 -24.00
N ALA A 356 -0.99 8.94 -24.81
CA ALA A 356 0.31 9.59 -24.95
C ALA A 356 0.22 10.85 -25.84
N ALA A 357 1.24 11.70 -25.84
CA ALA A 357 1.31 12.81 -26.79
C ALA A 357 1.49 12.29 -28.23
N GLY A 358 0.78 12.90 -29.18
CA GLY A 358 0.83 12.52 -30.59
C GLY A 358 -0.50 12.72 -31.31
N GLU A 359 -0.55 12.19 -32.53
CA GLU A 359 -1.72 12.25 -33.41
C GLU A 359 -2.50 10.93 -33.33
N TYR A 360 -3.82 11.05 -33.27
CA TYR A 360 -4.73 9.92 -33.15
C TYR A 360 -5.83 10.00 -34.19
N GLN A 361 -6.26 8.84 -34.69
CA GLN A 361 -7.31 8.69 -35.69
C GLN A 361 -8.35 7.67 -35.21
N PHE A 362 -9.63 8.00 -35.39
CA PHE A 362 -10.73 7.04 -35.27
C PHE A 362 -11.72 7.24 -36.42
N SER A 363 -12.41 6.16 -36.80
CA SER A 363 -13.39 6.20 -37.88
C SER A 363 -14.82 6.25 -37.32
N LEU A 364 -15.68 7.07 -37.92
CA LEU A 364 -17.07 7.27 -37.52
C LEU A 364 -18.02 7.27 -38.72
N PHE A 365 -19.15 6.58 -38.60
CA PHE A 365 -20.21 6.58 -39.63
C PHE A 365 -21.15 7.77 -39.45
N LEU A 366 -21.39 8.53 -40.53
CA LEU A 366 -22.33 9.66 -40.54
C LEU A 366 -23.80 9.21 -40.43
N PRO A 367 -24.70 10.06 -39.92
CA PRO A 367 -26.14 9.81 -40.01
C PRO A 367 -26.54 9.74 -41.48
N GLU A 368 -27.39 8.78 -41.83
CA GLU A 368 -27.89 8.54 -43.20
C GLU A 368 -26.89 7.90 -44.19
N SER A 369 -25.68 7.57 -43.76
CA SER A 369 -24.76 6.73 -44.54
C SER A 369 -25.32 5.31 -44.69
N SER A 370 -25.35 4.80 -45.92
CA SER A 370 -25.68 3.40 -46.21
C SER A 370 -24.54 2.47 -45.79
N ASP A 371 -24.80 1.16 -45.68
CA ASP A 371 -23.76 0.15 -45.39
C ASP A 371 -22.64 0.12 -46.47
N GLU A 372 -22.86 0.77 -47.62
CA GLU A 372 -21.88 0.88 -48.72
C GLU A 372 -21.06 2.18 -48.66
N ASP A 373 -21.41 3.13 -47.79
CA ASP A 373 -20.69 4.40 -47.66
C ASP A 373 -19.52 4.25 -46.67
N PRO A 374 -18.30 4.72 -47.03
CA PRO A 374 -17.15 4.63 -46.15
C PRO A 374 -17.33 5.53 -44.91
N PRO A 375 -16.83 5.09 -43.73
CA PRO A 375 -16.80 5.96 -42.56
C PRO A 375 -15.87 7.15 -42.78
N ILE A 376 -16.11 8.24 -42.06
CA ILE A 376 -15.20 9.38 -42.04
C ILE A 376 -14.12 9.14 -41.00
N ASP A 377 -12.89 9.44 -41.39
CA ASP A 377 -11.73 9.41 -40.50
C ASP A 377 -11.56 10.75 -39.80
N ILE A 378 -11.62 10.71 -38.46
CA ILE A 378 -11.49 11.87 -37.59
C ILE A 378 -10.14 11.81 -36.90
N ARG A 379 -9.38 12.92 -36.96
CA ARG A 379 -8.06 13.08 -36.34
C ARG A 379 -8.06 14.16 -35.27
N PHE A 380 -7.24 13.98 -34.24
CA PHE A 380 -6.95 15.01 -33.26
C PHE A 380 -5.48 14.92 -32.81
N VAL A 381 -4.94 16.05 -32.35
CA VAL A 381 -3.53 16.17 -31.92
C VAL A 381 -3.47 16.49 -30.43
N ILE A 382 -2.68 15.71 -29.69
CA ILE A 382 -2.37 15.98 -28.30
C ILE A 382 -0.96 16.58 -28.23
N SER A 383 -0.92 17.89 -28.00
CA SER A 383 0.31 18.65 -27.82
C SER A 383 0.36 19.25 -26.40
N PRO A 384 0.92 18.53 -25.42
CA PRO A 384 1.00 19.02 -24.03
C PRO A 384 1.99 20.18 -23.90
N ASP A 385 1.69 21.14 -23.03
CA ASP A 385 2.65 22.21 -22.69
C ASP A 385 3.76 21.63 -21.81
N PRO A 386 5.05 21.67 -22.24
CA PRO A 386 6.17 21.13 -21.47
C PRO A 386 6.44 21.82 -20.12
N LYS A 387 5.75 22.92 -19.81
CA LYS A 387 5.93 23.66 -18.55
C LYS A 387 5.00 23.22 -17.42
N GLU A 388 3.88 22.59 -17.73
CA GLU A 388 2.94 22.11 -16.73
C GLU A 388 3.35 20.71 -16.24
N LYS A 389 3.40 20.56 -14.91
CA LYS A 389 3.84 19.32 -14.25
C LYS A 389 2.68 18.43 -13.84
N ASP A 390 1.47 18.95 -13.93
CA ASP A 390 0.26 18.31 -13.46
C ASP A 390 -0.41 17.52 -14.60
N PRO A 391 -1.14 16.43 -14.28
CA PRO A 391 -1.90 15.67 -15.26
C PRO A 391 -2.96 16.55 -15.92
N GLN A 392 -2.83 16.73 -17.24
CA GLN A 392 -3.73 17.56 -18.05
C GLN A 392 -4.89 16.75 -18.63
N VAL A 393 -6.05 17.39 -18.72
CA VAL A 393 -7.24 16.92 -19.42
C VAL A 393 -7.49 17.81 -20.64
N PHE A 394 -7.55 17.19 -21.82
CA PHE A 394 -7.82 17.85 -23.09
C PHE A 394 -9.30 17.74 -23.44
N VAL A 395 -9.97 18.87 -23.58
CA VAL A 395 -11.37 18.95 -24.01
C VAL A 395 -11.40 19.17 -25.51
N LEU A 396 -11.85 18.15 -26.23
CA LEU A 396 -12.08 18.21 -27.67
C LEU A 396 -13.39 18.92 -27.99
N GLU A 397 -13.47 19.48 -29.19
CA GLU A 397 -14.70 20.07 -29.70
C GLU A 397 -15.87 19.09 -29.77
N THR A 398 -17.08 19.63 -29.83
CA THR A 398 -18.29 18.81 -30.00
C THR A 398 -18.47 18.49 -31.48
N PHE A 399 -18.34 17.22 -31.83
CA PHE A 399 -18.56 16.75 -33.20
C PHE A 399 -20.06 16.57 -33.46
N VAL A 400 -20.59 17.25 -34.48
CA VAL A 400 -22.01 17.13 -34.89
C VAL A 400 -22.09 16.58 -36.31
N ALA A 401 -22.37 15.29 -36.42
CA ALA A 401 -22.29 14.57 -37.68
C ALA A 401 -23.27 15.07 -38.76
N SER A 402 -24.50 15.48 -38.39
CA SER A 402 -25.45 16.04 -39.35
C SER A 402 -25.00 17.37 -39.96
N ALA A 403 -24.32 18.22 -39.18
CA ALA A 403 -23.82 19.50 -39.68
C ALA A 403 -22.67 19.29 -40.67
N ILE A 404 -21.82 18.30 -40.39
CA ILE A 404 -20.70 17.91 -41.26
C ILE A 404 -21.23 17.27 -42.55
N SER A 405 -22.23 16.39 -42.46
CA SER A 405 -22.87 15.79 -43.63
C SER A 405 -23.49 16.84 -44.55
N GLU A 406 -24.25 17.79 -44.00
CA GLU A 406 -24.86 18.87 -44.78
C GLU A 406 -23.81 19.74 -45.46
N ALA A 407 -22.73 20.04 -44.77
CA ALA A 407 -21.67 20.87 -45.31
C ALA A 407 -20.84 20.15 -46.39
N LEU A 408 -20.60 18.83 -46.25
CA LEU A 408 -20.00 18.00 -47.31
C LEU A 408 -20.87 17.96 -48.57
N GLU A 409 -22.20 17.86 -48.42
CA GLU A 409 -23.12 17.93 -49.56
C GLU A 409 -23.07 19.30 -50.26
N GLN A 410 -22.96 20.39 -49.49
CA GLN A 410 -22.81 21.74 -50.03
C GLN A 410 -21.49 21.93 -50.76
N GLU A 411 -20.38 21.39 -50.24
CA GLU A 411 -19.09 21.39 -50.90
C GLU A 411 -19.12 20.61 -52.22
N LEU A 412 -19.69 19.39 -52.19
CA LEU A 412 -19.83 18.56 -53.39
C LEU A 412 -20.71 19.25 -54.45
N PHE A 413 -21.77 19.93 -54.02
CA PHE A 413 -22.61 20.72 -54.92
C PHE A 413 -21.87 21.94 -55.49
N ALA A 414 -21.06 22.63 -54.68
CA ALA A 414 -20.26 23.77 -55.11
C ALA A 414 -19.18 23.37 -56.13
N ASP A 415 -18.50 22.25 -55.90
CA ASP A 415 -17.52 21.66 -56.81
C ASP A 415 -18.17 21.27 -58.15
N LEU A 416 -19.37 20.67 -58.12
CA LEU A 416 -20.15 20.35 -59.33
C LEU A 416 -20.59 21.60 -60.11
N MET A 417 -20.81 22.71 -59.43
CA MET A 417 -21.17 24.00 -60.02
C MET A 417 -19.96 24.85 -60.44
N GLY A 418 -18.73 24.38 -60.18
CA GLY A 418 -17.49 25.04 -60.58
C GLY A 418 -17.13 26.27 -59.73
N ASN A 419 -17.64 26.36 -58.50
CA ASN A 419 -17.26 27.40 -57.55
C ASN A 419 -16.08 26.91 -56.68
N GLU A 420 -15.09 27.77 -56.45
CA GLU A 420 -14.02 27.50 -55.48
C GLU A 420 -14.58 27.67 -54.05
N VAL A 421 -14.52 26.60 -53.25
CA VAL A 421 -14.80 26.65 -51.81
C VAL A 421 -13.53 27.16 -51.12
N GLU A 422 -13.63 28.26 -50.36
CA GLU A 422 -12.47 28.91 -49.73
C GLU A 422 -11.88 28.10 -48.55
N GLU A 423 -12.69 27.28 -47.87
CA GLU A 423 -12.28 26.47 -46.72
C GLU A 423 -13.04 25.14 -46.76
N ARG A 424 -12.33 24.03 -47.00
CA ARG A 424 -12.90 22.69 -47.05
C ARG A 424 -12.90 22.07 -45.65
N ILE A 425 -13.97 21.35 -45.31
CA ILE A 425 -14.14 20.70 -44.01
C ILE A 425 -13.25 19.46 -43.88
N LEU A 426 -13.02 18.76 -44.99
CA LEU A 426 -12.04 17.70 -45.06
C LEU A 426 -10.74 18.24 -45.65
N ASP A 427 -9.63 17.83 -45.04
CA ASP A 427 -8.30 18.12 -45.55
C ASP A 427 -8.07 17.45 -46.94
N GLU A 428 -6.98 17.79 -47.62
CA GLU A 428 -6.59 17.24 -48.93
C GLU A 428 -6.52 15.69 -48.94
N ASN A 429 -6.33 15.09 -47.76
CA ASN A 429 -6.26 13.65 -47.53
C ASN A 429 -7.60 13.02 -47.07
N GLY A 430 -8.68 13.81 -46.92
CA GLY A 430 -10.02 13.32 -46.55
C GLY A 430 -10.27 13.19 -45.05
N TYR A 431 -9.47 13.84 -44.20
CA TYR A 431 -9.60 13.78 -42.74
C TYR A 431 -10.36 14.98 -42.17
N TYR A 432 -11.17 14.72 -41.14
CA TYR A 432 -11.74 15.77 -40.29
C TYR A 432 -10.86 16.00 -39.06
N TRP A 433 -10.41 17.23 -38.84
CA TRP A 433 -9.58 17.57 -37.68
C TRP A 433 -10.43 18.14 -36.54
N MET A 434 -10.46 17.43 -35.42
CA MET A 434 -11.07 17.93 -34.19
C MET A 434 -10.09 18.79 -33.40
N GLU A 435 -10.49 20.03 -33.13
CA GLU A 435 -9.69 20.95 -32.33
C GLU A 435 -9.81 20.70 -30.81
N VAL A 436 -8.73 20.96 -30.09
CA VAL A 436 -8.72 21.03 -28.62
C VAL A 436 -9.21 22.42 -28.22
N LEU A 437 -10.38 22.49 -27.59
CA LEU A 437 -10.97 23.76 -27.13
C LEU A 437 -10.34 24.26 -25.84
N GLU A 438 -10.06 23.36 -24.91
CA GLU A 438 -9.61 23.70 -23.56
C GLU A 438 -8.66 22.64 -23.00
N VAL A 439 -7.68 23.09 -22.24
CA VAL A 439 -6.76 22.25 -21.45
C VAL A 439 -6.92 22.65 -20.00
N MET A 440 -7.20 21.68 -19.13
CA MET A 440 -7.44 21.91 -17.70
C MET A 440 -6.74 20.87 -16.83
N ASP A 441 -6.53 21.19 -15.56
CA ASP A 441 -5.94 20.27 -14.58
C ASP A 441 -6.94 19.19 -14.16
N GLU A 442 -6.43 18.00 -13.78
CA GLU A 442 -7.23 16.86 -13.28
C GLU A 442 -8.20 17.28 -12.15
N LEU A 443 -7.75 18.13 -11.24
CA LEU A 443 -8.58 18.56 -10.10
C LEU A 443 -9.72 19.49 -10.54
N GLU A 444 -9.46 20.40 -11.47
CA GLU A 444 -10.47 21.30 -12.03
C GLU A 444 -11.51 20.53 -12.86
N PHE A 445 -11.07 19.51 -13.60
CA PHE A 445 -11.95 18.62 -14.35
C PHE A 445 -12.95 17.92 -13.42
N TRP A 446 -12.47 17.27 -12.36
CA TRP A 446 -13.32 16.50 -11.44
C TRP A 446 -14.21 17.37 -10.56
N ASP A 447 -13.72 18.53 -10.09
CA ASP A 447 -14.47 19.38 -9.16
C ASP A 447 -15.45 20.31 -9.86
N THR A 448 -15.14 20.76 -11.09
CA THR A 448 -15.90 21.82 -11.76
C THR A 448 -16.51 21.34 -13.07
N TYR A 449 -15.71 20.85 -14.01
CA TYR A 449 -16.17 20.56 -15.37
C TYR A 449 -17.14 19.36 -15.40
N TYR A 450 -16.75 18.22 -14.85
CA TYR A 450 -17.55 16.99 -14.88
C TYR A 450 -18.90 17.11 -14.15
N PRO A 451 -18.98 17.69 -12.93
CA PRO A 451 -20.25 17.88 -12.24
C PRO A 451 -21.17 18.90 -12.93
N SER A 452 -20.61 19.98 -13.50
CA SER A 452 -21.42 20.99 -14.20
C SER A 452 -22.16 20.42 -15.41
N ARG A 453 -21.56 19.44 -16.11
CA ARG A 453 -22.21 18.71 -17.20
C ARG A 453 -23.32 17.78 -16.72
N GLN A 454 -23.12 17.02 -15.65
CA GLN A 454 -24.18 16.17 -15.10
C GLN A 454 -25.43 16.99 -14.70
N VAL A 455 -25.23 18.23 -14.23
CA VAL A 455 -26.32 19.15 -13.90
C VAL A 455 -27.02 19.65 -15.17
N LEU A 456 -26.29 20.02 -16.21
CA LEU A 456 -26.85 20.40 -17.52
C LEU A 456 -27.67 19.25 -18.14
N ASP A 457 -27.18 18.02 -18.05
CA ASP A 457 -27.84 16.81 -18.55
C ASP A 457 -29.16 16.52 -17.81
N SER A 458 -29.22 16.80 -16.50
CA SER A 458 -30.46 16.65 -15.73
C SER A 458 -31.58 17.62 -16.15
N VAL A 459 -31.22 18.76 -16.76
CA VAL A 459 -32.15 19.80 -17.21
C VAL A 459 -32.61 19.57 -18.66
N THR A 460 -31.74 19.07 -19.54
CA THR A 460 -32.07 18.81 -20.96
C THR A 460 -32.92 17.55 -21.15
N VAL A 461 -32.78 16.53 -20.29
CA VAL A 461 -33.61 15.31 -20.33
C VAL A 461 -35.08 15.57 -19.93
N GLN A 462 -35.38 16.67 -19.21
CA GLN A 462 -36.75 16.98 -18.78
C GLN A 462 -37.68 17.48 -19.90
N ASP A 463 -37.16 17.91 -21.06
CA ASP A 463 -37.98 18.53 -22.12
C ASP A 463 -38.48 17.57 -23.22
N GLN A 464 -38.22 16.26 -23.13
CA GLN A 464 -38.65 15.28 -24.16
C GLN A 464 -39.69 14.24 -23.74
N THR A 465 -40.32 14.35 -22.56
CA THR A 465 -41.49 13.51 -22.23
C THR A 465 -42.75 14.34 -22.08
N GLY A 466 -43.56 14.34 -23.15
CA GLY A 466 -44.93 14.82 -23.12
C GLY A 466 -45.83 13.96 -22.24
N THR A 467 -46.65 14.67 -21.46
CA THR A 467 -47.97 14.31 -20.90
C THR A 467 -48.04 13.12 -19.94
N ASP A 468 -47.76 13.38 -18.65
CA ASP A 468 -48.83 13.26 -17.65
C ASP A 468 -48.53 14.13 -16.42
N SER A 469 -49.57 14.68 -15.83
CA SER A 469 -49.54 15.71 -14.79
C SER A 469 -48.88 15.27 -13.47
N ILE A 470 -48.05 16.14 -12.89
CA ILE A 470 -48.33 16.92 -11.66
C ILE A 470 -47.30 18.05 -11.61
N VAL A 471 -47.77 19.27 -11.88
CA VAL A 471 -47.03 20.49 -11.56
C VAL A 471 -47.24 20.75 -10.07
N GLU A 472 -46.20 20.58 -9.27
CA GLU A 472 -46.13 21.25 -7.98
C GLU A 472 -45.13 22.40 -8.13
N PHE A 473 -45.66 23.62 -8.30
CA PHE A 473 -44.90 24.85 -8.21
C PHE A 473 -44.28 24.94 -6.81
N ILE A 474 -43.01 24.56 -6.66
CA ILE A 474 -42.22 25.00 -5.52
C ILE A 474 -41.89 26.46 -5.78
N SER A 475 -42.54 27.35 -5.04
CA SER A 475 -42.23 28.79 -5.03
C SER A 475 -40.71 29.00 -4.87
N PRO A 476 -40.11 30.04 -5.48
CA PRO A 476 -38.71 30.36 -5.27
C PRO A 476 -38.51 30.83 -3.83
N GLY A 477 -38.25 29.88 -2.93
CA GLY A 477 -37.88 30.14 -1.55
C GLY A 477 -36.46 30.66 -1.49
N ALA A 478 -36.27 31.77 -0.78
CA ALA A 478 -35.03 32.50 -0.62
C ALA A 478 -33.78 31.62 -0.42
N ALA A 479 -32.67 32.03 -1.04
CA ALA A 479 -31.38 31.37 -0.98
C ALA A 479 -30.93 31.10 0.48
N PRO A 480 -30.57 29.85 0.85
CA PRO A 480 -30.04 29.55 2.17
C PRO A 480 -28.60 30.02 2.30
N THR A 481 -28.34 30.89 3.28
CA THR A 481 -27.04 31.56 3.50
C THR A 481 -26.04 30.74 4.32
N THR A 482 -26.34 29.51 4.76
CA THR A 482 -25.38 28.71 5.54
C THR A 482 -25.38 27.21 5.20
N ALA A 483 -24.18 26.60 5.21
CA ALA A 483 -23.96 25.19 4.87
C ALA A 483 -24.68 24.20 5.81
N LEU A 484 -24.97 24.63 7.04
CA LEU A 484 -25.66 23.82 8.03
C LEU A 484 -27.14 23.60 7.67
N GLU A 485 -27.79 24.61 7.10
CA GLU A 485 -29.18 24.52 6.64
C GLU A 485 -29.33 23.65 5.38
N ARG A 486 -28.32 23.64 4.50
CA ARG A 486 -28.28 22.70 3.36
C ARG A 486 -28.17 21.25 3.83
N MET A 487 -27.25 20.96 4.75
CA MET A 487 -27.09 19.62 5.31
C MET A 487 -28.35 19.13 6.04
N ALA A 488 -29.05 20.01 6.75
CA ALA A 488 -30.30 19.63 7.43
C ALA A 488 -31.39 19.23 6.42
N ARG A 489 -31.53 19.97 5.32
CA ARG A 489 -32.54 19.71 4.29
C ARG A 489 -32.23 18.45 3.46
N GLU A 490 -30.96 18.23 3.11
CA GLU A 490 -30.53 16.99 2.43
C GLU A 490 -30.77 15.77 3.31
N LYS A 491 -30.52 15.87 4.62
CA LYS A 491 -30.75 14.78 5.56
C LYS A 491 -32.24 14.46 5.73
N GLU A 492 -33.12 15.46 5.72
CA GLU A 492 -34.57 15.25 5.70
C GLU A 492 -35.04 14.59 4.40
N GLN A 493 -34.52 14.99 3.24
CA GLN A 493 -34.83 14.34 1.96
C GLN A 493 -34.34 12.89 1.90
N GLN A 494 -33.13 12.60 2.40
CA GLN A 494 -32.62 11.23 2.51
C GLN A 494 -33.49 10.39 3.45
N LEU A 495 -33.93 10.93 4.59
CA LEU A 495 -34.83 10.24 5.51
C LEU A 495 -36.19 9.95 4.89
N PHE A 496 -36.74 10.88 4.10
CA PHE A 496 -37.98 10.67 3.38
C PHE A 496 -37.86 9.59 2.30
N ASN A 497 -36.77 9.60 1.52
CA ASN A 497 -36.49 8.60 0.50
C ASN A 497 -36.26 7.20 1.12
N LEU A 498 -35.56 7.12 2.25
CA LEU A 498 -35.36 5.87 2.99
C LEU A 498 -36.67 5.35 3.60
N ALA A 499 -37.55 6.23 4.09
CA ALA A 499 -38.86 5.83 4.57
C ALA A 499 -39.73 5.26 3.44
N ARG A 500 -39.67 5.87 2.24
CA ARG A 500 -40.36 5.38 1.04
C ARG A 500 -39.81 4.04 0.57
N LEU A 501 -38.49 3.88 0.49
CA LEU A 501 -37.83 2.61 0.17
C LEU A 501 -38.20 1.51 1.17
N ARG A 502 -38.21 1.84 2.46
CA ARG A 502 -38.65 0.89 3.50
C ARG A 502 -40.11 0.48 3.31
N SER A 503 -41.01 1.39 2.92
CA SER A 503 -42.42 1.05 2.66
C SER A 503 -42.59 0.10 1.47
N ILE A 504 -41.74 0.23 0.45
CA ILE A 504 -41.74 -0.60 -0.76
C ILE A 504 -41.14 -1.99 -0.48
N ILE A 505 -40.08 -2.05 0.32
CA ILE A 505 -39.31 -3.30 0.55
C ILE A 505 -39.89 -4.14 1.69
N LYS A 506 -40.60 -3.53 2.66
CA LYS A 506 -41.16 -4.22 3.83
C LYS A 506 -42.04 -5.45 3.51
N PRO A 507 -42.95 -5.44 2.52
CA PRO A 507 -43.75 -6.62 2.18
C PRO A 507 -42.92 -7.81 1.69
N TYR A 508 -41.76 -7.54 1.08
CA TYR A 508 -40.84 -8.57 0.60
C TYR A 508 -39.98 -9.11 1.74
N LEU A 509 -39.53 -8.25 2.65
CA LEU A 509 -38.80 -8.69 3.85
C LEU A 509 -39.68 -9.54 4.78
N ASP A 510 -40.94 -9.14 4.98
CA ASP A 510 -41.90 -9.89 5.80
C ASP A 510 -42.26 -11.26 5.17
N ALA A 511 -42.04 -11.44 3.86
CA ALA A 511 -42.25 -12.72 3.16
C ALA A 511 -41.05 -13.68 3.25
N ILE A 512 -39.85 -13.17 3.57
CA ILE A 512 -38.59 -13.94 3.63
C ILE A 512 -38.21 -14.27 5.08
N ASP A 513 -38.83 -13.59 6.06
CA ASP A 513 -38.59 -13.84 7.48
C ASP A 513 -39.13 -15.24 7.89
N PRO A 514 -38.31 -16.11 8.51
CA PRO A 514 -38.72 -17.46 8.85
C PRO A 514 -39.84 -17.45 9.90
N LYS A 515 -40.99 -18.06 9.57
CA LYS A 515 -42.12 -18.18 10.49
C LYS A 515 -41.70 -18.91 11.77
N PRO A 516 -42.16 -18.48 12.96
CA PRO A 516 -41.72 -18.98 14.27
C PRO A 516 -42.04 -20.45 14.58
N GLU A 517 -42.65 -21.19 13.65
CA GLU A 517 -43.03 -22.60 13.82
C GLU A 517 -42.01 -23.60 13.28
N TRP A 518 -40.90 -23.14 12.66
CA TRP A 518 -39.85 -24.03 12.17
C TRP A 518 -38.74 -24.22 13.21
N LYS A 519 -38.90 -25.24 14.08
CA LYS A 519 -37.79 -25.80 14.87
C LYS A 519 -37.34 -27.12 14.24
N PRO A 520 -36.06 -27.29 13.87
CA PRO A 520 -35.55 -28.62 13.53
C PRO A 520 -35.56 -29.49 14.79
N LEU A 521 -36.04 -30.73 14.65
CA LEU A 521 -36.00 -31.75 15.70
C LEU A 521 -34.56 -32.18 15.92
N ASP A 522 -34.01 -31.87 17.08
CA ASP A 522 -32.75 -32.47 17.56
C ASP A 522 -32.96 -33.99 17.68
N ARG A 523 -32.24 -34.75 16.85
CA ARG A 523 -32.04 -36.19 17.05
C ARG A 523 -30.65 -36.42 17.62
N TYR A 524 -30.65 -37.08 18.77
CA TYR A 524 -29.53 -37.75 19.43
C TYR A 524 -28.66 -38.56 18.49
#